data_AF-A0A7V6WFK1-F1
#
_entry.id   AF-A0A7V6WFK1-F1
#
_cell.length_a   1.000
_cell.length_b   1.000
_cell.length_c   1.000
_cell.angle_alpha   90.00
_cell.angle_beta   90.00
_cell.angle_gamma   90.00
#
_symmetry.space_group_name_H-M   'P 1'
#
loop_
_entity.id
_entity.type
_entity.pdbx_description
1 polymer ?
#
loop_
_entity_poly.entity_id
_entity_poly.type
_entity_poly.pdbx_seq_one_letter_code
_entity_poly.pdbx_strand_id
1 'polypeptide(L)'
;GEKNVIHRILTGEELGTLFVPKEGKLHAKKKWIAFGSSVQGKLAIDIGAVRALVEEGKSLLPIGITEVGGHFEAGAVVSVMGPEQVEVARGIVNYSSAALKKIKGKKTLEIEKVLGYKDYDEAIHRDNLTLWEIHS
;
A
#
# COMPACT_ATOMS: atom_id res chain seq x y z
N GLY A 1 -26.19 -12.62 -28.87
CA GLY A 1 -26.20 -11.27 -28.29
C GLY A 1 -26.03 -11.41 -26.80
N GLU A 2 -25.02 -10.70 -26.26
CA GLU A 2 -24.84 -10.33 -24.84
C GLU A 2 -24.64 -11.45 -23.80
N LYS A 3 -23.87 -11.35 -22.71
CA LYS A 3 -22.84 -10.45 -22.16
C LYS A 3 -22.37 -11.14 -20.84
N ASN A 4 -21.21 -10.74 -20.33
CA ASN A 4 -20.63 -10.99 -18.99
C ASN A 4 -19.72 -12.23 -18.87
N VAL A 5 -18.38 -12.14 -18.96
CA VAL A 5 -17.37 -11.34 -18.20
C VAL A 5 -17.10 -11.93 -16.82
N ILE A 6 -15.90 -12.53 -16.70
CA ILE A 6 -15.11 -12.86 -15.50
C ILE A 6 -15.74 -13.89 -14.56
N HIS A 7 -15.49 -15.16 -14.87
CA HIS A 7 -15.43 -16.23 -13.87
C HIS A 7 -13.97 -16.69 -13.77
N ARG A 8 -13.46 -16.80 -12.53
CA ARG A 8 -12.19 -17.42 -12.09
C ARG A 8 -11.11 -16.48 -11.55
N ILE A 9 -11.40 -15.76 -10.46
CA ILE A 9 -10.41 -15.55 -9.39
C ILE A 9 -11.14 -15.67 -8.05
N LEU A 10 -11.50 -16.90 -7.67
CA LEU A 10 -12.01 -17.24 -6.33
C LEU A 10 -11.61 -18.68 -6.01
N THR A 11 -10.34 -18.86 -5.66
CA THR A 11 -9.88 -20.00 -4.84
C THR A 11 -8.70 -19.53 -4.02
N GLY A 12 -8.99 -18.73 -2.99
CA GLY A 12 -8.14 -18.52 -1.83
C GLY A 12 -9.03 -18.78 -0.63
N GLU A 13 -8.75 -19.88 0.06
CA GLU A 13 -9.58 -20.50 1.09
C GLU A 13 -9.99 -19.56 2.23
N GLU A 14 -11.14 -19.89 2.81
CA GLU A 14 -11.84 -19.19 3.90
C GLU A 14 -10.97 -18.94 5.13
N LEU A 15 -10.78 -17.67 5.49
CA LEU A 15 -10.67 -17.25 6.90
C LEU A 15 -11.37 -15.91 7.11
N GLY A 16 -12.63 -15.99 7.53
CA GLY A 16 -13.35 -14.90 8.21
C GLY A 16 -14.23 -14.03 7.34
N THR A 17 -15.54 -14.19 7.47
CA THR A 17 -16.52 -13.19 7.01
C THR A 17 -16.73 -12.15 8.11
N LEU A 18 -16.02 -11.03 8.05
CA LEU A 18 -16.26 -9.91 8.96
C LEU A 18 -17.19 -8.88 8.31
N PHE A 19 -18.49 -9.00 8.58
CA PHE A 19 -19.46 -7.94 8.27
C PHE A 19 -19.41 -6.87 9.37
N VAL A 20 -18.93 -5.66 9.04
CA VAL A 20 -18.94 -4.48 9.94
C VAL A 20 -19.65 -3.31 9.26
N PRO A 21 -20.41 -2.45 9.97
CA PRO A 21 -21.07 -1.27 9.41
C PRO A 21 -20.09 -0.21 8.85
N LYS A 22 -20.55 0.67 7.94
CA LYS A 22 -19.73 1.50 7.03
C LYS A 22 -18.64 2.37 7.68
N GLU A 23 -18.87 2.94 8.86
CA GLU A 23 -17.83 3.68 9.63
C GLU A 23 -16.88 2.74 10.39
N GLY A 24 -17.41 1.61 10.89
CA GLY A 24 -16.62 0.55 11.50
C GLY A 24 -15.74 -0.20 10.50
N LYS A 25 -16.08 -0.23 9.20
CA LYS A 25 -15.30 -0.92 8.16
C LYS A 25 -13.90 -0.33 8.01
N LEU A 26 -13.79 1.00 7.92
CA LEU A 26 -12.49 1.65 7.75
C LEU A 26 -11.64 1.44 9.01
N HIS A 27 -12.24 1.56 10.19
CA HIS A 27 -11.56 1.35 11.47
C HIS A 27 -11.12 -0.11 11.66
N ALA A 28 -11.93 -1.08 11.26
CA ALA A 28 -11.61 -2.51 11.30
C ALA A 28 -10.50 -2.86 10.29
N LYS A 29 -10.57 -2.31 9.07
CA LYS A 29 -9.54 -2.51 8.05
C LYS A 29 -8.19 -1.97 8.49
N LYS A 30 -8.14 -0.77 9.07
CA LYS A 30 -6.90 -0.19 9.61
C LYS A 30 -6.33 -1.02 10.78
N LYS A 31 -7.18 -1.49 11.69
CA LYS A 31 -6.77 -2.41 12.77
C LYS A 31 -6.19 -3.72 12.20
N TRP A 32 -6.77 -4.26 11.14
CA TRP A 32 -6.25 -5.46 10.48
C TRP A 32 -4.88 -5.21 9.84
N ILE A 33 -4.70 -4.10 9.11
CA ILE A 33 -3.40 -3.71 8.54
C ILE A 33 -2.34 -3.53 9.63
N ALA A 34 -2.72 -2.94 10.77
CA ALA A 34 -1.80 -2.69 11.86
C ALA A 34 -1.38 -3.96 12.60
N PHE A 35 -2.34 -4.83 12.95
CA PHE A 35 -2.13 -5.89 13.94
C PHE A 35 -2.52 -7.30 13.46
N GLY A 36 -3.41 -7.40 12.47
CA GLY A 36 -4.01 -8.68 12.04
C GLY A 36 -3.32 -9.33 10.84
N SER A 37 -2.43 -8.62 10.14
CA SER A 37 -1.74 -9.11 8.94
C SER A 37 -0.25 -9.31 9.17
N SER A 38 0.31 -10.39 8.62
CA SER A 38 1.77 -10.57 8.53
C SER A 38 2.37 -9.55 7.56
N VAL A 39 3.42 -8.86 7.99
CA VAL A 39 4.21 -7.96 7.13
C VAL A 39 5.05 -8.80 6.16
N GLN A 40 4.93 -8.52 4.86
CA GLN A 40 5.59 -9.28 3.78
C GLN A 40 6.78 -8.54 3.15
N GLY A 41 7.00 -7.28 3.53
CA GLY A 41 8.09 -6.47 3.01
C GLY A 41 8.16 -5.08 3.64
N LYS A 42 9.08 -4.25 3.14
CA LYS A 42 9.25 -2.88 3.61
C LYS A 42 9.49 -1.91 2.45
N LEU A 43 8.99 -0.68 2.60
CA LEU A 43 9.27 0.45 1.74
C LEU A 43 9.98 1.53 2.56
N ALA A 44 11.17 1.95 2.15
CA ALA A 44 11.79 3.15 2.72
C ALA A 44 11.33 4.38 1.94
N ILE A 45 11.04 5.47 2.65
CA ILE A 45 10.50 6.70 2.07
C ILE A 45 11.32 7.92 2.47
N ASP A 46 11.32 8.95 1.62
CA ASP A 46 11.97 10.21 1.94
C ASP A 46 11.17 11.06 2.94
N ILE A 47 11.78 12.13 3.45
CA ILE A 47 11.15 13.02 4.43
C ILE A 47 9.90 13.74 3.89
N GLY A 48 9.86 14.03 2.58
CA GLY A 48 8.69 14.66 1.95
C GLY A 48 7.49 13.73 1.94
N ALA A 49 7.73 12.44 1.67
CA ALA A 49 6.72 11.41 1.76
C ALA A 49 6.24 11.22 3.21
N VAL A 50 7.15 11.21 4.21
CA VAL A 50 6.75 11.13 5.63
C VAL A 50 5.79 12.26 5.98
N ARG A 51 6.13 13.52 5.63
CA ARG A 51 5.26 14.68 5.88
C ARG A 51 3.91 14.54 5.19
N ALA A 52 3.90 14.15 3.92
CA ALA A 52 2.66 13.95 3.18
C ALA A 52 1.76 12.88 3.84
N LEU A 53 2.33 11.79 4.37
CA LEU A 53 1.57 10.74 5.04
C LEU A 53 1.06 11.18 6.42
N VAL A 54 1.94 11.75 7.24
CA VAL A 54 1.70 12.03 8.66
C VAL A 54 0.92 13.33 8.86
N GLU A 55 1.36 14.41 8.23
CA GLU A 55 0.83 15.76 8.45
C GLU A 55 -0.38 16.04 7.54
N GLU A 56 -0.29 15.64 6.27
CA GLU A 56 -1.30 15.99 5.26
C GLU A 56 -2.34 14.89 5.01
N GLY A 57 -2.09 13.69 5.53
CA GLY A 57 -2.97 12.55 5.36
C GLY A 57 -3.12 12.07 3.90
N LYS A 58 -2.08 12.24 3.08
CA LYS A 58 -2.07 11.82 1.67
C LYS A 58 -1.70 10.35 1.50
N SER A 59 -1.83 9.86 0.27
CA SER A 59 -1.36 8.55 -0.18
C SER A 59 0.16 8.53 -0.39
N LEU A 60 0.77 7.35 -0.34
CA LEU A 60 2.18 7.18 -0.68
C LEU A 60 2.33 7.06 -2.20
N LEU A 61 2.95 8.04 -2.84
CA LEU A 61 3.28 8.01 -4.27
C LEU A 61 4.66 7.36 -4.51
N PRO A 62 4.89 6.75 -5.69
CA PRO A 62 6.20 6.14 -6.02
C PRO A 62 7.38 7.11 -5.94
N ILE A 63 7.16 8.39 -6.24
CA ILE A 63 8.19 9.43 -6.17
C ILE A 63 8.84 9.55 -4.79
N GLY A 64 8.10 9.24 -3.73
CA GLY A 64 8.57 9.31 -2.35
C GLY A 64 9.28 8.04 -1.84
N ILE A 65 9.36 6.98 -2.66
CA ILE A 65 9.97 5.70 -2.28
C ILE A 65 11.46 5.72 -2.62
N THR A 66 12.30 5.45 -1.63
CA THR A 66 13.77 5.40 -1.77
C THR A 66 14.28 3.97 -1.88
N GLU A 67 13.65 3.02 -1.19
CA GLU A 67 14.03 1.60 -1.20
C GLU A 67 12.82 0.67 -1.13
N VAL A 68 12.96 -0.52 -1.71
CA VAL A 68 11.97 -1.60 -1.68
C VAL A 68 12.66 -2.86 -1.18
N GLY A 69 12.33 -3.29 0.03
CA GLY A 69 12.91 -4.46 0.69
C GLY A 69 11.95 -5.67 0.69
N GLY A 70 12.49 -6.85 0.41
CA GLY A 70 11.73 -8.11 0.34
C GLY A 70 11.17 -8.44 -1.05
N HIS A 71 10.31 -9.45 -1.08
CA HIS A 71 9.58 -9.90 -2.26
C HIS A 71 8.11 -10.12 -1.88
N PHE A 72 7.22 -9.41 -2.57
CA PHE A 72 5.79 -9.40 -2.32
C PHE A 72 5.04 -8.98 -3.59
N GLU A 73 3.76 -9.34 -3.64
CA GLU A 73 2.82 -9.00 -4.72
C GLU A 73 1.88 -7.83 -4.33
N ALA A 74 1.14 -7.31 -5.31
CA ALA A 74 0.08 -6.34 -5.05
C ALA A 74 -0.95 -6.92 -4.06
N GLY A 75 -1.45 -6.09 -3.14
CA GLY A 75 -2.34 -6.52 -2.05
C GLY A 75 -1.61 -6.98 -0.78
N ALA A 76 -0.28 -7.09 -0.79
CA ALA A 76 0.49 -7.42 0.40
C ALA A 76 0.56 -6.25 1.40
N VAL A 77 0.64 -6.57 2.69
CA VAL A 77 0.91 -5.59 3.74
C VAL A 77 2.42 -5.41 3.92
N VAL A 78 2.88 -4.16 3.89
CA VAL A 78 4.29 -3.79 4.06
C VAL A 78 4.47 -2.74 5.16
N SER A 79 5.64 -2.77 5.81
CA SER A 79 6.09 -1.69 6.68
C SER A 79 6.55 -0.49 5.83
N VAL A 80 6.19 0.71 6.26
CA VAL A 80 6.66 1.97 5.67
C VAL A 80 7.67 2.58 6.64
N MET A 81 8.91 2.66 6.20
CA MET A 81 10.06 3.11 6.98
C MET A 81 10.39 4.55 6.60
N GLY A 82 10.35 5.46 7.56
CA GLY A 82 10.86 6.81 7.41
C GLY A 82 12.41 6.85 7.48
N PRO A 83 12.97 8.07 7.52
CA PRO A 83 14.38 8.27 7.85
C PRO A 83 14.78 7.54 9.13
N GLU A 84 16.07 7.19 9.24
CA GLU A 84 16.63 6.45 10.39
C GLU A 84 16.05 5.04 10.60
N GLN A 85 15.38 4.49 9.59
CA GLN A 85 14.74 3.16 9.64
C GLN A 85 13.68 3.04 10.75
N VAL A 86 13.04 4.15 11.12
CA VAL A 86 11.87 4.14 12.00
C VAL A 86 10.64 3.76 11.18
N GLU A 87 9.89 2.75 11.61
CA GLU A 87 8.60 2.43 10.99
C GLU A 87 7.62 3.56 11.32
N VAL A 88 6.99 4.17 10.32
CA VAL A 88 6.03 5.28 10.49
C VAL A 88 4.60 4.88 10.14
N ALA A 89 4.45 3.81 9.35
CA ALA A 89 3.15 3.29 8.95
C ALA A 89 3.24 1.82 8.52
N ARG A 90 2.08 1.19 8.37
CA ARG A 90 1.88 0.00 7.53
C ARG A 90 0.82 0.27 6.48
N GLY A 91 0.91 -0.43 5.35
CA GLY A 91 -0.15 -0.34 4.36
C GLY A 91 -0.16 -1.45 3.32
N ILE A 92 -1.26 -1.49 2.57
CA ILE A 92 -1.51 -2.46 1.50
C ILE A 92 -1.00 -1.89 0.17
N VAL A 93 0.00 -2.53 -0.44
CA VAL A 93 0.58 -2.05 -1.70
C VAL A 93 -0.32 -2.30 -2.91
N ASN A 94 -0.34 -1.33 -3.84
CA ASN A 94 -1.03 -1.45 -5.12
C ASN A 94 -0.18 -2.14 -6.20
N TYR A 95 1.14 -2.22 -5.98
CA TYR A 95 2.09 -2.77 -6.93
C TYR A 95 3.00 -3.81 -6.26
N SER A 96 3.43 -4.82 -7.01
CA SER A 96 4.39 -5.80 -6.53
C SER A 96 5.75 -5.15 -6.26
N SER A 97 6.56 -5.81 -5.42
CA SER A 97 7.94 -5.43 -5.14
C SER A 97 8.78 -5.23 -6.40
N ALA A 98 8.58 -6.07 -7.43
CA ALA A 98 9.27 -5.96 -8.71
C ALA A 98 8.86 -4.70 -9.50
N ALA A 99 7.56 -4.37 -9.52
CA ALA A 99 7.06 -3.16 -10.14
C ALA A 99 7.55 -1.90 -9.39
N LEU A 100 7.40 -1.88 -8.06
CA LEU A 100 7.84 -0.77 -7.22
C LEU A 100 9.35 -0.49 -7.35
N LYS A 101 10.19 -1.51 -7.49
CA LYS A 101 11.63 -1.32 -7.76
C LYS A 101 11.91 -0.56 -9.06
N LYS A 102 11.04 -0.67 -10.08
CA LYS A 102 11.18 0.06 -11.35
C LYS A 102 10.65 1.49 -11.29
N ILE A 103 9.61 1.72 -10.49
CA ILE A 103 8.91 3.04 -10.42
C ILE A 103 9.25 3.88 -9.19
N LYS A 104 10.02 3.36 -8.23
CA LYS A 104 10.50 4.15 -7.09
C LYS A 104 11.24 5.40 -7.56
N GLY A 105 10.97 6.54 -6.92
CA GLY A 105 11.53 7.85 -7.30
C GLY A 105 10.96 8.47 -8.58
N LYS A 106 9.98 7.84 -9.24
CA LYS A 106 9.36 8.35 -10.48
C LYS A 106 8.05 9.09 -10.21
N LYS A 107 7.72 10.05 -11.08
CA LYS A 107 6.41 10.71 -11.08
C LYS A 107 5.33 9.74 -11.55
N THR A 108 4.10 9.97 -11.12
CA THR A 108 2.93 9.14 -11.47
C THR A 108 2.71 9.03 -12.98
N LEU A 109 2.99 10.10 -13.72
CA LEU A 109 2.93 10.15 -15.19
C LEU A 109 3.94 9.23 -15.88
N GLU A 110 4.99 8.78 -15.19
CA GLU A 110 6.01 7.90 -15.75
C GLU A 110 5.70 6.41 -15.54
N ILE A 111 4.71 6.07 -14.70
CA ILE A 111 4.42 4.68 -14.32
C ILE A 111 4.06 3.85 -15.55
N GLU A 112 3.10 4.30 -16.36
CA GLU A 112 2.63 3.58 -17.54
C GLU A 112 3.76 3.35 -18.55
N LYS A 113 4.62 4.35 -18.74
CA LYS A 113 5.78 4.24 -19.63
C LYS A 113 6.78 3.18 -19.17
N VAL A 114 6.92 2.98 -17.86
CA VAL A 114 7.92 2.07 -17.27
C VAL A 114 7.38 0.66 -17.07
N LEU A 115 6.10 0.53 -16.74
CA LEU A 115 5.47 -0.76 -16.45
C LEU A 115 4.65 -1.32 -17.62
N GLY A 116 4.24 -0.47 -18.56
CA GLY A 116 3.28 -0.81 -19.62
C GLY A 116 1.82 -0.74 -19.17
N TYR A 117 1.56 -0.36 -17.93
CA TYR A 117 0.22 -0.20 -17.34
C TYR A 117 0.26 0.80 -16.18
N LYS A 118 -0.90 1.35 -15.81
CA LYS A 118 -1.05 2.22 -14.63
C LYS A 118 -2.48 2.12 -14.08
N ASP A 119 -2.70 1.16 -13.19
CA ASP A 119 -4.00 0.98 -12.53
C ASP A 119 -4.20 1.99 -11.38
N TYR A 120 -3.10 2.47 -10.79
CA TYR A 120 -3.11 3.39 -9.65
C TYR A 120 -2.01 4.45 -9.75
N ASP A 121 -2.26 5.66 -9.28
CA ASP A 121 -1.20 6.67 -9.17
C ASP A 121 -0.33 6.42 -7.94
N GLU A 122 -0.94 5.95 -6.85
CA GLU A 122 -0.29 5.69 -5.59
C GLU A 122 0.25 4.27 -5.44
N ALA A 123 1.38 4.15 -4.75
CA ALA A 123 1.94 2.88 -4.31
C ALA A 123 1.13 2.29 -3.14
N ILE A 124 0.65 3.16 -2.23
CA ILE A 124 -0.28 2.79 -1.15
C ILE A 124 -1.31 3.92 -0.98
N HIS A 125 -2.59 3.59 -1.11
CA HIS A 125 -3.68 4.55 -0.88
C HIS A 125 -3.83 4.91 0.61
N ARG A 126 -4.23 6.16 0.91
CA ARG A 126 -4.45 6.66 2.28
C ARG A 126 -5.38 5.76 3.11
N ASP A 127 -6.46 5.27 2.52
CA ASP A 127 -7.40 4.39 3.22
C ASP A 127 -6.84 2.99 3.50
N ASN A 128 -5.74 2.65 2.82
CA ASN A 128 -4.97 1.42 3.00
C ASN A 128 -3.70 1.66 3.82
N LEU A 129 -3.57 2.83 4.48
CA LEU A 129 -2.47 3.17 5.38
C LEU A 129 -2.97 3.29 6.82
N THR A 130 -2.16 2.75 7.73
CA THR A 130 -2.29 2.98 9.17
C THR A 130 -0.98 3.56 9.68
N LEU A 131 -1.04 4.77 10.24
CA LEU A 131 0.10 5.47 10.81
C LEU A 131 0.33 5.02 12.25
N TRP A 132 1.57 5.07 12.68
CA TRP A 132 1.92 4.98 14.10
C TRP A 132 1.85 6.36 14.75
N GLU A 133 1.40 6.43 16.00
CA GLU A 133 1.50 7.65 16.78
C GLU A 133 2.99 7.90 17.10
N ILE A 134 3.63 8.70 16.26
CA ILE A 134 4.96 9.23 16.56
C ILE A 134 4.73 10.32 17.60
N HIS A 135 4.90 9.95 18.88
CA HIS A 135 4.94 10.94 19.95
C HIS A 135 6.24 11.73 19.78
N SER A 136 6.11 12.99 19.36
CA SER A 136 7.17 13.98 19.35
C SER A 136 7.56 14.41 20.76
#